data_AF-A0AA97FEE0-F1
#
_entry.id   AF-A0AA97FEE0-F1
#
_cell.length_a   1.000
_cell.length_b   1.000
_cell.length_c   1.000
_cell.angle_alpha   90.00
_cell.angle_beta   90.00
_cell.angle_gamma   90.00
#
_symmetry.space_group_name_H-M   'P 1'
#
loop_
_entity.id
_entity.type
_entity.pdbx_description
1 polymer ?
#
loop_
_entity_poly.entity_id
_entity_poly.type
_entity_poly.pdbx_seq_one_letter_code
_entity_poly.pdbx_strand_id
1 'polypeptide(L)'
;MYEIRLHSRGGQGGVTAAKLLANAAFLDGKHATATPLYGAERRGAPVVSFIRIDDHPIRVYSQIRKPDLVIVLDPSIMQTVDVLNGIKPDGEVLINSPHPVEMEGHKVYSADLTGVALSLDLVIAGNPILNTPLLGAIAKVGLVSRESVREAISGVFKDERNTEAALKAYEELVL
;
A
#
# COMPACT_ATOMS: atom_id res chain seq x y z
N MET A 1 2.71 -16.14 -8.10
CA MET A 1 2.89 -14.68 -8.18
C MET A 1 1.60 -13.93 -7.87
N TYR A 2 1.62 -13.13 -6.81
CA TYR A 2 0.59 -12.17 -6.45
C TYR A 2 1.04 -10.76 -6.90
N GLU A 3 0.19 -10.05 -7.63
CA GLU A 3 0.50 -8.77 -8.27
C GLU A 3 -0.34 -7.63 -7.70
N ILE A 4 0.31 -6.55 -7.25
CA ILE A 4 -0.32 -5.42 -6.58
C ILE A 4 -0.06 -4.14 -7.35
N ARG A 5 -1.10 -3.33 -7.58
CA ARG A 5 -0.99 -1.99 -8.14
C ARG A 5 -1.42 -0.95 -7.11
N LEU A 6 -0.47 -0.14 -6.66
CA LEU A 6 -0.65 0.90 -5.66
C LEU A 6 -0.76 2.28 -6.34
N HIS A 7 -1.88 2.96 -6.13
CA HIS A 7 -2.15 4.33 -6.55
C HIS A 7 -2.01 5.27 -5.37
N SER A 8 -1.23 6.33 -5.53
CA SER A 8 -0.93 7.32 -4.49
C SER A 8 -0.68 8.69 -5.10
N ARG A 9 -0.52 9.73 -4.26
CA ARG A 9 0.04 11.01 -4.72
C ARG A 9 1.51 11.15 -4.36
N GLY A 10 2.25 11.85 -5.20
CA GLY A 10 3.64 12.24 -4.91
C GLY A 10 3.71 12.99 -3.58
N GLY A 11 4.44 12.44 -2.61
CA GLY A 11 4.55 12.99 -1.25
C GLY A 11 3.84 12.20 -0.15
N GLN A 12 2.91 11.29 -0.48
CA GLN A 12 2.19 10.45 0.51
C GLN A 12 2.97 9.19 0.96
N GLY A 13 4.13 8.95 0.36
CA GLY A 13 4.98 7.79 0.69
C GLY A 13 4.63 6.50 -0.08
N GLY A 14 3.80 6.54 -1.12
CA GLY A 14 3.40 5.33 -1.87
C GLY A 14 4.57 4.51 -2.45
N VAL A 15 5.59 5.17 -3.01
CA VAL A 15 6.81 4.48 -3.51
C VAL A 15 7.57 3.82 -2.35
N THR A 16 7.64 4.47 -1.20
CA THR A 16 8.29 3.93 -0.01
C THR A 16 7.49 2.76 0.55
N ALA A 17 6.17 2.85 0.58
CA ALA A 17 5.29 1.77 1.00
C ALA A 17 5.48 0.52 0.13
N ALA A 18 5.55 0.68 -1.19
CA ALA A 18 5.81 -0.41 -2.12
C ALA A 18 7.15 -1.12 -1.82
N LYS A 19 8.22 -0.36 -1.55
CA LYS A 19 9.54 -0.92 -1.19
C LYS A 19 9.50 -1.64 0.17
N LEU A 20 8.85 -1.04 1.16
CA LEU A 20 8.70 -1.65 2.49
C LEU A 20 7.89 -2.94 2.42
N LEU A 21 6.84 -2.99 1.60
CA LEU A 21 6.03 -4.19 1.40
C LEU A 21 6.85 -5.31 0.74
N ALA A 22 7.63 -4.99 -0.29
CA ALA A 22 8.53 -5.97 -0.88
C ALA A 22 9.59 -6.47 0.13
N ASN A 23 10.10 -5.58 0.99
CA ASN A 23 11.03 -5.97 2.05
C ASN A 23 10.36 -6.87 3.11
N ALA A 24 9.14 -6.54 3.55
CA ALA A 24 8.38 -7.38 4.48
C ALA A 24 8.10 -8.77 3.89
N ALA A 25 7.71 -8.85 2.62
CA ALA A 25 7.52 -10.13 1.93
C ALA A 25 8.84 -10.92 1.83
N PHE A 26 9.97 -10.25 1.61
CA PHE A 26 11.28 -10.88 1.62
C PHE A 26 11.64 -11.46 3.00
N LEU A 27 11.34 -10.74 4.07
CA LEU A 27 11.52 -11.21 5.46
C LEU A 27 10.63 -12.42 5.78
N ASP A 28 9.45 -12.53 5.15
CA ASP A 28 8.60 -13.73 5.18
C ASP A 28 9.13 -14.90 4.31
N GLY A 29 10.33 -14.77 3.75
CA GLY A 29 10.97 -15.80 2.91
C GLY A 29 10.43 -15.87 1.49
N LYS A 30 9.68 -14.86 1.03
CA LYS A 30 9.19 -14.77 -0.35
C LYS A 30 10.19 -14.03 -1.25
N HIS A 31 9.98 -14.14 -2.55
CA HIS A 31 10.59 -13.25 -3.53
C HIS A 31 9.66 -12.06 -3.79
N ALA A 32 10.21 -10.85 -3.81
CA ALA A 32 9.42 -9.66 -4.10
C ALA A 32 10.16 -8.64 -4.96
N THR A 33 9.39 -7.89 -5.74
CA THR A 33 9.87 -6.73 -6.52
C THR A 33 8.96 -5.54 -6.27
N ALA A 34 9.53 -4.34 -6.19
CA ALA A 34 8.77 -3.09 -6.11
C ALA A 34 9.30 -2.10 -7.14
N THR A 35 8.44 -1.64 -8.04
CA THR A 35 8.82 -0.73 -9.12
C THR A 35 7.83 0.43 -9.22
N PRO A 36 8.28 1.68 -9.13
CA PRO A 36 7.40 2.80 -9.36
C PRO A 36 7.26 3.11 -10.85
N LEU A 37 6.14 3.72 -11.22
CA LEU A 37 5.91 4.37 -12.51
C LEU A 37 5.52 5.82 -12.21
N TYR A 38 6.42 6.73 -12.55
CA TYR A 38 6.18 8.16 -12.52
C TYR A 38 6.96 8.82 -13.67
N GLY A 39 6.38 9.87 -14.27
CA GLY A 39 7.03 10.68 -15.29
C GLY A 39 7.80 11.87 -14.71
N ALA A 40 7.74 13.02 -15.38
CA ALA A 40 8.23 14.32 -14.86
C ALA A 40 7.30 14.92 -13.78
N GLU A 41 6.67 14.05 -13.00
CA GLU A 41 5.56 14.37 -12.11
C GLU A 41 6.02 15.22 -10.91
N ARG A 42 5.21 16.24 -10.60
CA ARG A 42 5.42 17.12 -9.44
C ARG A 42 4.79 16.51 -8.19
N ARG A 43 5.17 17.01 -7.01
CA ARG A 43 4.48 16.68 -5.73
C ARG A 43 2.96 16.86 -5.90
N GLY A 44 2.18 15.91 -5.40
CA GLY A 44 0.72 15.88 -5.53
C GLY A 44 0.19 15.21 -6.81
N ALA A 45 1.01 14.96 -7.83
CA ALA A 45 0.57 14.21 -9.01
C ALA A 45 0.27 12.74 -8.66
N PRO A 46 -0.66 12.08 -9.37
CA PRO A 46 -0.87 10.64 -9.26
C PRO A 46 0.41 9.88 -9.58
N VAL A 47 0.76 8.92 -8.72
CA VAL A 47 1.92 8.03 -8.83
C VAL A 47 1.44 6.61 -8.68
N VAL A 48 1.91 5.73 -9.57
CA VAL A 48 1.60 4.30 -9.51
C VAL A 48 2.85 3.53 -9.09
N SER A 49 2.69 2.53 -8.22
CA SER A 49 3.74 1.58 -7.88
C SER A 49 3.24 0.16 -8.08
N PHE A 50 4.13 -0.71 -8.53
CA PHE A 50 3.85 -2.11 -8.82
C PHE A 50 4.64 -2.97 -7.84
N ILE A 51 3.96 -3.91 -7.20
CA ILE A 51 4.58 -4.89 -6.30
C ILE A 51 4.24 -6.28 -6.80
N ARG A 52 5.24 -7.17 -6.83
CA ARG A 52 5.04 -8.59 -7.07
C ARG A 52 5.59 -9.35 -5.90
N ILE A 53 4.87 -10.37 -5.46
CA ILE A 53 5.27 -11.29 -4.39
C ILE A 53 5.08 -12.72 -4.92
N ASP A 54 6.06 -13.59 -4.73
CA ASP A 54 5.98 -14.97 -5.17
C ASP A 54 6.82 -15.91 -4.29
N ASP A 55 6.49 -17.19 -4.30
CA ASP A 55 7.27 -18.25 -3.65
C ASP A 55 8.55 -18.59 -4.43
N HIS A 56 8.64 -18.15 -5.69
CA HIS A 56 9.72 -18.46 -6.61
C HIS A 56 10.42 -17.19 -7.12
N PRO A 57 11.69 -17.25 -7.56
CA PRO A 57 12.40 -16.10 -8.09
C PRO A 57 11.66 -15.36 -9.21
N ILE A 58 11.41 -14.06 -9.01
CA ILE A 58 10.69 -13.20 -9.95
C ILE A 58 11.68 -12.65 -11.00
N ARG A 59 11.48 -13.03 -12.27
CA ARG A 59 12.26 -12.50 -13.41
C ARG A 59 11.54 -11.39 -14.17
N VAL A 60 10.26 -11.16 -13.86
CA VAL A 60 9.42 -10.17 -14.53
C VAL A 60 9.64 -8.80 -13.92
N TYR A 61 10.08 -7.83 -14.74
CA TYR A 61 10.29 -6.45 -14.33
C TYR A 61 9.58 -5.50 -15.31
N SER A 62 8.27 -5.37 -15.14
CA SER A 62 7.38 -4.59 -16.02
C SER A 62 6.18 -4.04 -15.25
N GLN A 63 5.38 -3.18 -15.89
CA GLN A 63 4.11 -2.72 -15.32
C GLN A 63 3.13 -3.90 -15.10
N ILE A 64 2.31 -3.81 -14.06
CA ILE A 64 1.24 -4.78 -13.80
C ILE A 64 -0.04 -4.31 -14.48
N ARG A 65 -0.54 -5.12 -15.42
CA ARG A 65 -1.79 -4.86 -16.15
C ARG A 65 -3.00 -5.57 -15.56
N LYS A 66 -2.78 -6.68 -14.84
CA LYS A 66 -3.83 -7.51 -14.26
C LYS A 66 -3.57 -7.77 -12.77
N PRO A 67 -3.72 -6.76 -11.90
CA PRO A 67 -3.43 -6.92 -10.47
C PRO A 67 -4.43 -7.84 -9.77
N ASP A 68 -3.93 -8.60 -8.80
CA ASP A 68 -4.71 -9.30 -7.76
C ASP A 68 -5.25 -8.33 -6.71
N LEU A 69 -4.48 -7.28 -6.39
CA LEU A 69 -4.87 -6.23 -5.44
C LEU A 69 -4.62 -4.84 -6.02
N VAL A 70 -5.62 -3.98 -5.94
CA VAL A 70 -5.48 -2.55 -6.17
C VAL A 70 -5.47 -1.82 -4.83
N ILE A 71 -4.45 -1.02 -4.57
CA ILE A 71 -4.37 -0.16 -3.38
C ILE A 71 -4.59 1.29 -3.81
N VAL A 72 -5.48 2.01 -3.12
CA VAL A 72 -5.76 3.43 -3.38
C VAL A 72 -5.54 4.24 -2.10
N LEU A 73 -4.40 4.94 -2.03
CA LEU A 73 -4.07 5.80 -0.87
C LEU A 73 -4.82 7.13 -0.86
N ASP A 74 -5.24 7.61 -2.02
CA ASP A 74 -6.03 8.82 -2.17
C ASP A 74 -7.21 8.56 -3.11
N PRO A 75 -8.44 8.44 -2.59
CA PRO A 75 -9.63 8.20 -3.39
C PRO A 75 -9.89 9.28 -4.46
N SER A 76 -9.39 10.51 -4.29
CA SER A 76 -9.58 11.58 -5.30
C SER A 76 -8.91 11.26 -6.64
N ILE A 77 -7.92 10.37 -6.68
CA ILE A 77 -7.29 9.92 -7.93
C ILE A 77 -8.31 9.26 -8.86
N MET A 78 -9.33 8.59 -8.30
CA MET A 78 -10.38 7.90 -9.05
C MET A 78 -11.23 8.84 -9.93
N GLN A 79 -11.21 10.15 -9.66
CA GLN A 79 -11.88 11.15 -10.50
C GLN A 79 -11.18 11.38 -11.85
N THR A 80 -9.91 10.96 -11.95
CA THR A 80 -9.03 11.25 -13.10
C THR A 80 -8.44 9.99 -13.73
N VAL A 81 -8.41 8.88 -12.99
CA VAL A 81 -7.80 7.62 -13.41
C VAL A 81 -8.76 6.49 -13.10
N ASP A 82 -8.99 5.60 -14.08
CA ASP A 82 -9.65 4.32 -13.84
C ASP A 82 -8.71 3.39 -13.06
N VAL A 83 -8.79 3.47 -11.73
CA VAL A 83 -7.89 2.71 -10.83
C VAL A 83 -8.15 1.21 -10.86
N LEU A 84 -9.35 0.79 -11.27
CA LEU A 84 -9.77 -0.61 -11.38
C LEU A 84 -9.45 -1.20 -12.75
N ASN A 85 -8.96 -0.39 -13.70
CA ASN A 85 -8.68 -0.86 -15.05
C ASN A 85 -7.82 -2.13 -15.09
N GLY A 86 -8.38 -3.22 -15.61
CA GLY A 86 -7.68 -4.49 -15.78
C GLY A 86 -7.50 -5.31 -14.50
N ILE A 87 -8.05 -4.90 -13.36
CA ILE A 87 -8.10 -5.76 -12.15
C ILE A 87 -8.69 -7.14 -12.51
N LYS A 88 -8.18 -8.20 -11.88
CA LYS A 88 -8.72 -9.55 -12.10
C LYS A 88 -10.19 -9.63 -11.64
N PRO A 89 -11.02 -10.53 -12.22
CA PRO A 89 -12.43 -10.65 -11.83
C PRO A 89 -12.66 -10.92 -10.34
N ASP A 90 -11.74 -11.64 -9.70
CA ASP A 90 -11.69 -11.96 -8.27
C ASP A 90 -10.71 -11.06 -7.50
N GLY A 91 -10.20 -10.02 -8.13
CA GLY A 91 -9.25 -9.09 -7.54
C GLY A 91 -9.89 -8.27 -6.41
N GLU A 92 -9.06 -7.86 -5.48
CA GLU A 92 -9.46 -7.14 -4.28
C GLU A 92 -9.02 -5.68 -4.36
N VAL A 93 -9.63 -4.84 -3.52
CA VAL A 93 -9.29 -3.42 -3.41
C VAL A 93 -9.03 -3.07 -1.95
N LEU A 94 -7.92 -2.39 -1.66
CA LEU A 94 -7.71 -1.72 -0.38
C LEU A 94 -7.76 -0.21 -0.62
N ILE A 95 -8.69 0.49 0.02
CA ILE A 95 -8.88 1.92 -0.15
C ILE A 95 -8.74 2.66 1.17
N ASN A 96 -8.00 3.79 1.14
CA ASN A 96 -7.93 4.70 2.25
C ASN A 96 -9.26 5.46 2.40
N SER A 97 -10.05 5.10 3.40
CA SER A 97 -11.35 5.70 3.66
C SER A 97 -11.75 5.49 5.12
N PRO A 98 -12.26 6.55 5.81
CA PRO A 98 -12.81 6.42 7.17
C PRO A 98 -14.15 5.68 7.21
N HIS A 99 -14.73 5.37 6.05
CA HIS A 99 -16.01 4.70 5.93
C HIS A 99 -15.91 3.50 4.98
N PRO A 100 -16.74 2.47 5.18
CA PRO A 100 -16.88 1.38 4.22
C PRO A 100 -17.16 1.91 2.82
N VAL A 101 -16.47 1.36 1.83
CA VAL A 101 -16.65 1.67 0.41
C VAL A 101 -17.01 0.36 -0.27
N GLU A 102 -18.02 0.40 -1.12
CA GLU A 102 -18.39 -0.73 -1.96
C GLU A 102 -17.91 -0.49 -3.39
N MET A 103 -17.41 -1.53 -4.04
CA MET A 103 -17.07 -1.53 -5.46
C MET A 103 -17.65 -2.79 -6.07
N GLU A 104 -18.48 -2.60 -7.10
CA GLU A 104 -19.21 -3.68 -7.74
C GLU A 104 -18.25 -4.77 -8.23
N GLY A 105 -18.54 -6.02 -7.86
CA GLY A 105 -17.77 -7.19 -8.30
C GLY A 105 -16.46 -7.45 -7.55
N HIS A 106 -16.07 -6.62 -6.57
CA HIS A 106 -14.79 -6.76 -5.87
C HIS A 106 -14.95 -6.76 -4.35
N LYS A 107 -14.07 -7.52 -3.67
CA LYS A 107 -13.93 -7.40 -2.22
C LYS A 107 -13.14 -6.14 -1.89
N VAL A 108 -13.68 -5.31 -0.99
CA VAL A 108 -13.10 -4.01 -0.62
C VAL A 108 -12.73 -3.98 0.86
N TYR A 109 -11.49 -3.61 1.14
CA TYR A 109 -10.97 -3.31 2.46
C TYR A 109 -10.87 -1.78 2.62
N SER A 110 -11.67 -1.19 3.51
CA SER A 110 -11.58 0.23 3.85
C SER A 110 -10.78 0.44 5.12
N ALA A 111 -9.74 1.28 5.08
CA ALA A 111 -8.93 1.63 6.25
C ALA A 111 -8.75 3.15 6.36
N ASP A 112 -8.90 3.74 7.55
CA ASP A 112 -8.64 5.17 7.78
C ASP A 112 -7.14 5.44 7.98
N LEU A 113 -6.35 5.26 6.93
CA LEU A 113 -4.89 5.44 6.99
C LEU A 113 -4.53 6.90 7.32
N THR A 114 -5.35 7.85 6.83
CA THR A 114 -5.18 9.28 7.11
C THR A 114 -5.44 9.58 8.58
N GLY A 115 -6.53 9.10 9.16
CA GLY A 115 -6.86 9.27 10.57
C GLY A 115 -5.78 8.68 11.48
N VAL A 116 -5.29 7.48 11.15
CA VAL A 116 -4.17 6.84 11.88
C VAL A 116 -2.93 7.73 11.85
N ALA A 117 -2.48 8.16 10.67
CA ALA A 117 -1.29 9.00 10.53
C ALA A 117 -1.41 10.32 11.31
N LEU A 118 -2.57 10.99 11.23
CA LEU A 118 -2.83 12.24 11.95
C LEU A 118 -2.85 12.04 13.46
N SER A 119 -3.41 10.93 13.95
CA SER A 119 -3.49 10.64 15.38
C SER A 119 -2.13 10.44 16.05
N LEU A 120 -1.09 10.14 15.27
CA LEU A 120 0.29 9.94 15.72
C LEU A 120 1.23 11.06 15.26
N ASP A 121 0.69 12.16 14.72
CA ASP A 121 1.48 13.28 14.20
C ASP A 121 2.53 12.84 13.15
N LEU A 122 2.20 11.83 12.33
CA LEU A 122 3.01 11.40 11.18
C LEU A 122 2.74 12.29 9.97
N VAL A 123 3.16 13.55 10.10
CA VAL A 123 2.96 14.60 9.11
C VAL A 123 4.30 15.16 8.65
N ILE A 124 4.53 15.21 7.33
CA ILE A 124 5.72 15.83 6.75
C ILE A 124 5.29 16.93 5.79
N ALA A 125 5.80 18.13 6.00
CA ALA A 125 5.46 19.33 5.21
C ALA A 125 3.93 19.51 5.05
N GLY A 126 3.19 19.34 6.15
CA GLY A 126 1.74 19.49 6.20
C GLY A 126 0.93 18.35 5.58
N ASN A 127 1.57 17.27 5.12
CA ASN A 127 0.88 16.12 4.52
C ASN A 127 1.00 14.89 5.41
N PRO A 128 -0.11 14.17 5.66
CA PRO A 128 -0.07 12.89 6.38
C PRO A 128 0.69 11.85 5.54
N ILE A 129 1.52 11.06 6.22
CA ILE A 129 2.35 10.03 5.59
C ILE A 129 1.72 8.67 5.82
N LEU A 130 1.29 8.04 4.72
CA LEU A 130 0.38 6.89 4.75
C LEU A 130 1.08 5.55 4.54
N ASN A 131 2.40 5.56 4.32
CA ASN A 131 3.16 4.36 4.00
C ASN A 131 3.10 3.31 5.12
N THR A 132 3.42 3.66 6.37
CA THR A 132 3.46 2.67 7.45
C THR A 132 2.09 2.27 7.97
N PRO A 133 1.07 3.15 8.07
CA PRO A 133 -0.31 2.69 8.25
C PRO A 133 -0.74 1.66 7.20
N LEU A 134 -0.44 1.89 5.92
CA LEU A 134 -0.78 0.95 4.84
C LEU A 134 -0.17 -0.43 5.08
N LEU A 135 1.11 -0.49 5.49
CA LEU A 135 1.77 -1.77 5.76
C LEU A 135 1.05 -2.56 6.86
N GLY A 136 0.56 -1.87 7.89
CA GLY A 136 -0.28 -2.45 8.93
C GLY A 136 -1.56 -3.08 8.40
N ALA A 137 -2.31 -2.32 7.60
CA ALA A 137 -3.53 -2.80 6.97
C ALA A 137 -3.27 -4.02 6.05
N ILE A 138 -2.17 -4.01 5.29
CA ILE A 138 -1.78 -5.12 4.41
C ILE A 138 -1.40 -6.38 5.22
N ALA A 139 -0.75 -6.24 6.36
CA ALA A 139 -0.50 -7.37 7.25
C ALA A 139 -1.81 -7.98 7.79
N LYS A 140 -2.81 -7.14 8.06
CA LYS A 140 -4.14 -7.62 8.52
C LYS A 140 -4.88 -8.38 7.43
N VAL A 141 -4.77 -7.95 6.18
CA VAL A 141 -5.28 -8.69 5.00
C VAL A 141 -4.56 -10.04 4.82
N GLY A 142 -3.35 -10.19 5.38
CA GLY A 142 -2.64 -11.46 5.44
C GLY A 142 -1.62 -11.68 4.30
N LEU A 143 -1.24 -10.63 3.57
CA LEU A 143 -0.25 -10.75 2.49
C LEU A 143 1.20 -10.85 3.00
N VAL A 144 1.46 -10.31 4.20
CA VAL A 144 2.74 -10.39 4.91
C VAL A 144 2.48 -10.50 6.41
N SER A 145 3.43 -11.03 7.17
CA SER A 145 3.32 -11.11 8.62
C SER A 145 3.47 -9.73 9.27
N ARG A 146 2.81 -9.54 10.41
CA ARG A 146 2.93 -8.33 11.22
C ARG A 146 4.37 -8.14 11.71
N GLU A 147 5.05 -9.23 12.02
CA GLU A 147 6.43 -9.27 12.49
C GLU A 147 7.40 -8.76 11.41
N SER A 148 7.25 -9.24 10.16
CA SER A 148 8.03 -8.78 9.02
C SER A 148 7.73 -7.32 8.65
N VAL A 149 6.49 -6.88 8.79
CA VAL A 149 6.14 -5.45 8.64
C VAL A 149 6.86 -4.59 9.66
N ARG A 150 6.82 -4.98 10.94
CA ARG A 150 7.52 -4.25 12.01
C ARG A 150 9.02 -4.16 11.72
N GLU A 151 9.63 -5.28 11.37
CA GLU A 151 11.07 -5.35 11.07
C GLU A 151 11.44 -4.51 9.83
N ALA A 152 10.67 -4.61 8.74
CA ALA A 152 10.89 -3.81 7.54
C ALA A 152 10.81 -2.30 7.82
N ILE A 153 9.86 -1.88 8.66
CA ILE A 153 9.71 -0.47 9.08
C ILE A 153 10.89 -0.03 9.96
N SER A 154 11.20 -0.78 11.03
CA SER A 154 12.28 -0.44 11.97
C SER A 154 13.68 -0.44 11.33
N GLY A 155 13.86 -1.20 10.25
CA GLY A 155 15.08 -1.20 9.44
C GLY A 155 15.31 0.12 8.70
N VAL A 156 14.24 0.85 8.37
CA VAL A 156 14.29 2.10 7.57
C VAL A 156 14.06 3.34 8.45
N PHE A 157 13.10 3.29 9.36
CA PHE A 157 12.71 4.42 10.20
C PHE A 157 13.05 4.15 11.67
N LYS A 158 13.71 5.12 12.31
CA LYS A 158 14.06 5.06 13.74
C LYS A 158 12.96 5.60 14.66
N ASP A 159 12.05 6.41 14.12
CA ASP A 159 10.93 6.95 14.85
C ASP A 159 9.85 5.86 15.04
N GLU A 160 9.63 5.45 16.29
CA GLU A 160 8.73 4.37 16.69
C GLU A 160 7.27 4.61 16.31
N ARG A 161 6.87 5.87 16.09
CA ARG A 161 5.54 6.23 15.61
C ARG A 161 5.21 5.53 14.29
N ASN A 162 6.22 5.23 13.47
CA ASN A 162 6.04 4.49 12.22
C ASN A 162 5.54 3.06 12.45
N THR A 163 6.12 2.33 13.41
CA THR A 163 5.67 0.98 13.78
C THR A 163 4.36 1.00 14.54
N GLU A 164 4.14 2.01 15.38
CA GLU A 164 2.89 2.21 16.11
C GLU A 164 1.73 2.48 15.15
N ALA A 165 1.96 3.28 14.11
CA ALA A 165 0.97 3.55 13.07
C ALA A 165 0.59 2.29 12.27
N ALA A 166 1.57 1.43 11.97
CA ALA A 166 1.28 0.13 11.35
C ALA A 166 0.44 -0.76 12.27
N LEU A 167 0.77 -0.84 13.56
CA LEU A 167 -0.01 -1.63 14.51
C LEU A 167 -1.44 -1.11 14.65
N LYS A 168 -1.61 0.20 14.78
CA LYS A 168 -2.93 0.83 14.91
C LYS A 168 -3.79 0.58 13.67
N ALA A 169 -3.25 0.74 12.47
CA ALA A 169 -3.97 0.43 11.24
C ALA A 169 -4.31 -1.07 11.10
N TYR A 170 -3.45 -1.98 11.59
CA TYR A 170 -3.73 -3.42 11.64
C TYR A 170 -4.90 -3.75 12.56
N GLU A 171 -5.02 -3.04 13.70
CA GLU A 171 -6.06 -3.25 14.69
C GLU A 171 -7.41 -2.65 14.26
N GLU A 172 -7.38 -1.46 13.66
CA GLU A 172 -8.58 -0.73 13.22
C GLU A 172 -9.21 -1.30 11.94
N LEU A 173 -8.44 -1.99 11.10
CA LEU A 173 -8.99 -2.62 9.90
C LEU A 173 -9.90 -3.80 10.27
N VAL A 174 -11.18 -3.66 9.91
CA VAL A 174 -12.20 -4.72 9.96
C VAL A 174 -12.24 -5.42 8.60
N LEU A 175 -12.19 -6.75 8.59
CA LEU A 175 -12.19 -7.59 7.38
C LEU A 175 -13.58 -8.08 6.98
#